data_AF-A0A2W6AKT2-F1
#
_entry.id   AF-A0A2W6AKT2-F1
#
_cell.length_a   1.000
_cell.length_b   1.000
_cell.length_c   1.000
_cell.angle_alpha   90.00
_cell.angle_beta   90.00
_cell.angle_gamma   90.00
#
_symmetry.space_group_name_H-M   'P 1'
#
loop_
_entity.id
_entity.type
_entity.pdbx_description
1 polymer ?
#
loop_
_entity_poly.entity_id
_entity_poly.type
_entity_poly.pdbx_seq_one_letter_code
_entity_poly.pdbx_strand_id
1 'polypeptide(L)'
;MRGDVFAGTATAATMTDAAPTEGLQALVAHDPSFDEEALLEQVQRGFFVVQEAWTERKPDLSRRVMADGLWQQHRVQIEGYLNSHKRNVLEDLAVGDLRIVAAHSDTTYDTIVVRVWASCADYDVDDESGKVIRGNRRVGEWQEDWTFQRSSKATTKAAGGTLSSKCPNCGAPLDLDLEGVCKYCKAPVMSGDYDWVLARISQVDY
;
A
#
# COMPACT_ATOMS: atom_id res chain seq x y z
N MET A 1 -11.29 -2.40 -0.20
CA MET A 1 -10.88 -1.67 1.02
C MET A 1 -10.96 -0.18 0.74
N ARG A 2 -11.37 0.67 1.68
CA ARG A 2 -11.33 2.14 1.51
C ARG A 2 -10.69 2.74 2.76
N GLY A 3 -9.35 2.80 2.77
CA GLY A 3 -8.61 3.52 3.80
C GLY A 3 -8.85 5.02 3.69
N ASP A 4 -8.44 5.75 4.74
CA ASP A 4 -8.49 7.20 4.77
C ASP A 4 -7.08 7.76 4.66
N VAL A 5 -6.93 8.84 3.88
CA VAL A 5 -5.68 9.63 3.86
C VAL A 5 -5.49 10.33 5.21
N PHE A 6 -4.25 10.59 5.61
CA PHE A 6 -3.96 11.28 6.87
C PHE A 6 -4.65 12.66 6.95
N ALA A 7 -5.18 13.02 8.13
CA ALA A 7 -5.95 14.25 8.32
C ALA A 7 -5.17 15.51 7.88
N GLY A 8 -5.87 16.42 7.17
CA GLY A 8 -5.29 17.63 6.57
C GLY A 8 -5.07 17.57 5.06
N THR A 9 -5.26 16.39 4.44
CA THR A 9 -4.99 16.13 3.02
C THR A 9 -6.27 16.08 2.17
N ALA A 10 -7.25 16.94 2.46
CA ALA A 10 -8.56 16.99 1.79
C ALA A 10 -8.49 17.13 0.25
N THR A 11 -7.31 17.40 -0.30
CA THR A 11 -6.98 17.43 -1.72
C THR A 11 -6.66 16.06 -2.32
N ALA A 12 -6.11 15.08 -1.58
CA ALA A 12 -5.68 13.79 -2.15
C ALA A 12 -6.86 12.90 -2.61
N ALA A 13 -7.99 12.97 -1.90
CA ALA A 13 -9.19 12.18 -2.22
C ALA A 13 -9.93 12.64 -3.50
N THR A 14 -9.63 13.85 -3.98
CA THR A 14 -10.27 14.53 -5.11
C THR A 14 -9.29 14.76 -6.29
N MET A 15 -8.04 14.30 -6.17
CA MET A 15 -6.97 14.56 -7.13
C MET A 15 -6.87 13.53 -8.26
N THR A 16 -7.97 12.89 -8.66
CA THR A 16 -7.97 11.97 -9.81
C THR A 16 -7.72 12.64 -11.17
N ASP A 17 -7.68 13.99 -11.24
CA ASP A 17 -7.54 14.76 -12.48
C ASP A 17 -6.38 15.79 -12.50
N ALA A 18 -5.57 15.89 -11.44
CA ALA A 18 -4.39 16.76 -11.46
C ALA A 18 -3.20 15.99 -12.06
N ALA A 19 -2.67 16.47 -13.21
CA ALA A 19 -1.51 15.86 -13.84
C ALA A 19 -0.35 15.75 -12.81
N PRO A 20 0.31 14.58 -12.70
CA PRO A 20 1.26 14.32 -11.62
C PRO A 20 2.51 15.22 -11.67
N THR A 21 2.77 15.84 -12.82
CA THR A 21 3.98 16.63 -13.12
C THR A 21 4.29 17.70 -12.07
N GLU A 22 3.33 18.54 -11.70
CA GLU A 22 3.59 19.65 -10.76
C GLU A 22 3.90 19.14 -9.35
N GLY A 23 3.15 18.13 -8.90
CA GLY A 23 3.37 17.49 -7.59
C GLY A 23 4.72 16.77 -7.52
N LEU A 24 5.10 16.06 -8.58
CA LEU A 24 6.41 15.40 -8.67
C LEU A 24 7.55 16.42 -8.69
N GLN A 25 7.40 17.54 -9.41
CA GLN A 25 8.39 18.63 -9.38
C GLN A 25 8.55 19.24 -7.99
N ALA A 26 7.45 19.47 -7.27
CA ALA A 26 7.49 19.99 -5.90
C ALA A 26 8.17 19.01 -4.92
N LEU A 27 7.95 17.71 -5.13
CA LEU A 27 8.56 16.65 -4.35
C LEU A 27 10.08 16.59 -4.60
N VAL A 28 10.50 16.53 -5.87
CA VAL A 28 11.92 16.50 -6.26
C VAL A 28 12.66 17.76 -5.80
N ALA A 29 11.99 18.92 -5.73
CA ALA A 29 12.61 20.17 -5.28
C ALA A 29 13.14 20.11 -3.83
N HIS A 30 12.49 19.36 -2.93
CA HIS A 30 12.95 19.21 -1.54
C HIS A 30 13.57 17.83 -1.25
N ASP A 31 13.28 16.82 -2.07
CA ASP A 31 13.92 15.50 -2.06
C ASP A 31 14.56 15.17 -3.42
N PRO A 32 15.74 15.75 -3.76
CA PRO A 32 16.39 15.52 -5.03
C PRO A 32 16.85 14.07 -5.28
N SER A 33 16.80 13.22 -4.25
CA SER A 33 17.12 11.79 -4.34
C SER A 33 15.88 10.92 -4.56
N PHE A 34 14.69 11.51 -4.67
CA PHE A 34 13.49 10.78 -5.04
C PHE A 34 13.60 10.19 -6.44
N ASP A 35 13.19 8.94 -6.56
CA ASP A 35 13.25 8.15 -7.78
C ASP A 35 11.89 7.50 -8.00
N GLU A 36 11.23 7.90 -9.09
CA GLU A 36 9.91 7.42 -9.47
C GLU A 36 9.91 5.92 -9.79
N GLU A 37 10.93 5.43 -10.49
CA GLU A 37 11.04 4.02 -10.87
C GLU A 37 11.23 3.15 -9.62
N ALA A 38 12.12 3.58 -8.72
CA ALA A 38 12.32 2.91 -7.44
C ALA A 38 11.00 2.85 -6.65
N LEU A 39 10.22 3.95 -6.61
CA LEU A 39 8.91 3.97 -5.96
C LEU A 39 7.97 2.92 -6.56
N LEU A 40 7.82 2.90 -7.89
CA LEU A 40 6.92 1.98 -8.58
C LEU A 40 7.28 0.50 -8.32
N GLU A 41 8.57 0.15 -8.30
CA GLU A 41 8.99 -1.21 -7.93
C GLU A 41 8.55 -1.59 -6.51
N GLN A 42 8.53 -0.63 -5.59
CA GLN A 42 8.13 -0.88 -4.21
C GLN A 42 6.63 -0.97 -4.07
N VAL A 43 5.88 -0.17 -4.83
CA VAL A 43 4.43 -0.34 -4.94
C VAL A 43 4.12 -1.75 -5.44
N GLN A 44 4.85 -2.24 -6.44
CA GLN A 44 4.68 -3.62 -6.93
C GLN A 44 4.94 -4.65 -5.83
N ARG A 45 6.04 -4.54 -5.09
CA ARG A 45 6.35 -5.45 -3.97
C ARG A 45 5.29 -5.36 -2.87
N GLY A 46 4.88 -4.14 -2.52
CA GLY A 46 3.84 -3.86 -1.54
C GLY A 46 2.51 -4.49 -1.94
N PHE A 47 2.14 -4.39 -3.23
CA PHE A 47 0.95 -5.03 -3.79
C PHE A 47 0.92 -6.51 -3.46
N PHE A 48 1.95 -7.26 -3.82
CA PHE A 48 2.00 -8.70 -3.54
C PHE A 48 2.00 -9.02 -2.03
N VAL A 49 2.68 -8.22 -1.21
CA VAL A 49 2.66 -8.40 0.26
C VAL A 49 1.25 -8.24 0.85
N VAL A 50 0.47 -7.26 0.36
CA VAL A 50 -0.92 -7.07 0.78
C VAL A 50 -1.81 -8.22 0.31
N GLN A 51 -1.69 -8.63 -0.96
CA GLN A 51 -2.50 -9.72 -1.51
C GLN A 51 -2.14 -11.09 -0.89
N GLU A 52 -0.88 -11.31 -0.53
CA GLU A 52 -0.43 -12.48 0.23
C GLU A 52 -1.08 -12.49 1.62
N ALA A 53 -1.01 -11.37 2.35
CA ALA A 53 -1.64 -11.24 3.67
C ALA A 53 -3.15 -11.55 3.62
N TRP A 54 -3.82 -11.11 2.55
CA TRP A 54 -5.23 -11.37 2.29
C TRP A 54 -5.52 -12.86 2.04
N THR A 55 -4.82 -13.47 1.09
CA THR A 55 -5.01 -14.87 0.67
C THR A 55 -4.63 -15.85 1.79
N GLU A 56 -3.53 -15.57 2.51
CA GLU A 56 -3.06 -16.36 3.64
C GLU A 56 -3.86 -16.11 4.92
N ARG A 57 -4.70 -15.07 4.92
CA ARG A 57 -5.44 -14.59 6.10
C ARG A 57 -4.53 -14.29 7.28
N LYS A 58 -3.36 -13.69 7.00
CA LYS A 58 -2.32 -13.32 7.96
C LYS A 58 -2.07 -11.81 7.88
N PRO A 59 -2.83 -10.99 8.64
CA PRO A 59 -2.77 -9.53 8.53
C PRO A 59 -1.37 -8.97 8.82
N ASP A 60 -0.63 -9.61 9.73
CA ASP A 60 0.72 -9.23 10.16
C ASP A 60 1.72 -9.12 9.00
N LEU A 61 1.56 -9.93 7.94
CA LEU A 61 2.44 -9.90 6.76
C LEU A 61 2.43 -8.53 6.05
N SER A 62 1.28 -7.86 6.05
CA SER A 62 1.07 -6.55 5.43
C SER A 62 1.36 -5.37 6.36
N ARG A 63 1.70 -5.62 7.64
CA ARG A 63 1.90 -4.54 8.62
C ARG A 63 2.98 -3.55 8.21
N ARG A 64 4.02 -4.04 7.54
CA ARG A 64 5.22 -3.29 7.13
C ARG A 64 5.04 -2.35 5.92
N VAL A 65 3.87 -2.34 5.29
CA VAL A 65 3.61 -1.51 4.10
C VAL A 65 2.40 -0.57 4.26
N MET A 66 1.57 -0.77 5.28
CA MET A 66 0.32 -0.02 5.46
C MET A 66 0.40 0.96 6.62
N ALA A 67 -0.18 2.14 6.43
CA ALA A 67 -0.53 3.05 7.51
C ALA A 67 -1.52 2.38 8.49
N ASP A 68 -1.51 2.82 9.74
CA ASP A 68 -2.27 2.21 10.84
C ASP A 68 -3.76 2.06 10.49
N GLY A 69 -4.41 3.13 10.02
CA GLY A 69 -5.83 3.11 9.69
C GLY A 69 -6.19 2.06 8.63
N LEU A 70 -5.42 2.00 7.54
CA LEU A 70 -5.63 1.04 6.46
C LEU A 70 -5.37 -0.41 6.95
N TRP A 71 -4.30 -0.62 7.71
CA TRP A 71 -3.96 -1.95 8.22
C TRP A 71 -5.05 -2.49 9.18
N GLN A 72 -5.58 -1.65 10.06
CA GLN A 72 -6.67 -2.05 10.96
C GLN A 72 -7.92 -2.46 10.17
N GLN A 73 -8.27 -1.71 9.11
CA GLN A 73 -9.38 -2.09 8.24
C GLN A 73 -9.12 -3.43 7.53
N HIS A 74 -7.90 -3.64 7.02
CA HIS A 74 -7.50 -4.92 6.42
C HIS A 74 -7.63 -6.09 7.38
N ARG A 75 -7.13 -5.89 8.61
CA ARG A 75 -7.20 -6.90 9.67
C ARG A 75 -8.64 -7.32 9.94
N VAL A 76 -9.55 -6.36 10.09
CA VAL A 76 -10.98 -6.66 10.32
C VAL A 76 -11.60 -7.44 9.16
N GLN A 77 -11.22 -7.14 7.91
CA GLN A 77 -11.71 -7.90 6.74
C GLN A 77 -11.19 -9.34 6.75
N ILE A 78 -9.89 -9.53 7.03
CA ILE A 78 -9.27 -10.85 7.15
C ILE A 78 -9.92 -11.67 8.27
N GLU A 79 -10.10 -11.07 9.45
CA GLU A 79 -10.79 -11.69 10.59
C GLU A 79 -12.22 -12.10 10.22
N GLY A 80 -12.93 -11.28 9.43
CA GLY A 80 -14.24 -11.63 8.89
C GLY A 80 -14.23 -12.89 8.02
N TYR A 81 -13.21 -13.06 7.17
CA TYR A 81 -13.04 -14.27 6.35
C TYR A 81 -12.72 -15.50 7.21
N LEU A 82 -11.83 -15.36 8.19
CA LEU A 82 -11.52 -16.42 9.15
C LEU A 82 -12.77 -16.87 9.92
N ASN A 83 -13.53 -15.92 10.47
CA ASN A 83 -14.75 -16.20 11.23
C ASN A 83 -15.87 -16.80 10.38
N SER A 84 -15.83 -16.58 9.06
CA SER A 84 -16.80 -17.13 8.12
C SER A 84 -16.36 -18.48 7.52
N HIS A 85 -15.21 -19.02 7.93
CA HIS A 85 -14.59 -20.22 7.33
C HIS A 85 -14.39 -20.11 5.81
N LYS A 86 -14.03 -18.91 5.35
CA LYS A 86 -13.77 -18.61 3.93
C LYS A 86 -12.33 -18.23 3.73
N ARG A 87 -11.80 -18.59 2.57
CA ARG A 87 -10.53 -18.09 2.06
C ARG A 87 -10.71 -17.52 0.67
N ASN A 88 -10.28 -16.29 0.49
CA ASN A 88 -10.15 -15.72 -0.85
C ASN A 88 -8.91 -16.29 -1.53
N VAL A 89 -9.01 -16.59 -2.81
CA VAL A 89 -7.91 -17.09 -3.63
C VAL A 89 -7.79 -16.18 -4.85
N LEU A 90 -6.58 -15.66 -5.04
CA LEU A 90 -6.18 -14.87 -6.21
C LEU A 90 -5.24 -15.74 -7.05
N GLU A 91 -5.81 -16.59 -7.90
CA GLU A 91 -5.06 -17.50 -8.78
C GLU A 91 -4.55 -16.76 -10.02
N ASP A 92 -3.33 -17.07 -10.45
CA ASP A 92 -2.64 -16.39 -11.57
C ASP A 92 -2.55 -14.85 -11.40
N LEU A 93 -2.34 -14.40 -10.16
CA LEU A 93 -2.21 -12.98 -9.83
C LEU A 93 -1.00 -12.34 -10.53
N ALA A 94 -1.26 -11.31 -11.33
CA ALA A 94 -0.24 -10.54 -12.03
C ALA A 94 -0.54 -9.03 -11.96
N VAL A 95 0.54 -8.24 -11.91
CA VAL A 95 0.52 -6.79 -12.13
C VAL A 95 0.92 -6.55 -13.59
N GLY A 96 0.04 -5.97 -14.38
CA GLY A 96 0.28 -5.66 -15.79
C GLY A 96 0.95 -4.30 -16.00
N ASP A 97 0.54 -3.29 -15.24
CA ASP A 97 1.07 -1.93 -15.35
C ASP A 97 0.96 -1.17 -14.02
N LEU A 98 1.83 -0.17 -13.83
CA LEU A 98 1.85 0.74 -12.69
C LEU A 98 2.12 2.15 -13.18
N ARG A 99 1.28 3.12 -12.81
CA ARG A 99 1.48 4.53 -13.20
C ARG A 99 1.18 5.47 -12.06
N ILE A 100 2.05 6.45 -11.86
CA ILE A 100 1.72 7.60 -11.02
C ILE A 100 0.65 8.40 -11.77
N VAL A 101 -0.55 8.45 -11.21
CA VAL A 101 -1.69 9.18 -11.80
C VAL A 101 -1.95 10.51 -11.11
N ALA A 102 -1.45 10.69 -9.89
CA ALA A 102 -1.47 11.97 -9.19
C ALA A 102 -0.29 12.07 -8.22
N ALA A 103 0.19 13.30 -7.99
CA ALA A 103 1.17 13.61 -6.97
C ALA A 103 0.86 14.99 -6.36
N HIS A 104 1.18 15.17 -5.08
CA HIS A 104 1.02 16.42 -4.35
C HIS A 104 2.09 16.53 -3.26
N SER A 105 2.54 17.75 -2.99
CA SER A 105 3.39 18.06 -1.83
C SER A 105 2.87 19.33 -1.18
N ASP A 106 2.58 19.26 0.11
CA ASP A 106 2.17 20.40 0.93
C ASP A 106 3.10 20.57 2.15
N THR A 107 2.74 21.47 3.07
CA THR A 107 3.56 21.75 4.27
C THR A 107 3.66 20.59 5.26
N THR A 108 2.84 19.56 5.09
CA THR A 108 2.69 18.43 6.01
C THR A 108 3.09 17.12 5.35
N TYR A 109 2.57 16.84 4.15
CA TYR A 109 2.73 15.56 3.49
C TYR A 109 3.12 15.68 2.01
N ASP A 110 3.95 14.73 1.58
CA ASP A 110 3.96 14.30 0.19
C ASP A 110 2.92 13.19 0.02
N THR A 111 2.20 13.24 -1.10
CA THR A 111 1.19 12.23 -1.47
C THR A 111 1.41 11.82 -2.92
N ILE A 112 1.44 10.52 -3.18
CA ILE A 112 1.46 9.95 -4.53
C ILE A 112 0.33 8.95 -4.67
N VAL A 113 -0.39 9.02 -5.78
CA VAL A 113 -1.38 8.01 -6.17
C VAL A 113 -0.81 7.22 -7.34
N VAL A 114 -0.64 5.92 -7.12
CA VAL A 114 -0.22 4.97 -8.14
C VAL A 114 -1.42 4.12 -8.53
N ARG A 115 -1.76 4.16 -9.82
CA ARG A 115 -2.74 3.25 -10.39
C ARG A 115 -2.08 1.93 -10.71
N VAL A 116 -2.71 0.86 -10.24
CA VAL A 116 -2.30 -0.53 -10.41
C VAL A 116 -3.28 -1.21 -11.35
N TRP A 117 -2.77 -1.74 -12.48
CA TRP A 117 -3.52 -2.64 -13.36
C TRP A 117 -3.15 -4.06 -12.99
N ALA A 118 -4.11 -4.83 -12.51
CA ALA A 118 -3.89 -6.20 -12.07
C ALA A 118 -4.88 -7.16 -12.74
N SER A 119 -4.50 -8.43 -12.77
CA SER A 119 -5.32 -9.51 -13.28
C SER A 119 -5.14 -10.77 -12.43
N CYS A 120 -6.23 -11.51 -12.23
CA CYS A 120 -6.25 -12.79 -11.52
C CYS A 120 -7.61 -13.46 -11.69
N ALA A 121 -7.68 -14.74 -11.38
CA ALA A 121 -8.94 -15.38 -11.04
C ALA A 121 -9.23 -15.18 -9.54
N ASP A 122 -10.24 -14.36 -9.24
CA ASP A 122 -10.67 -14.03 -7.88
C ASP A 122 -11.90 -14.86 -7.48
N TYR A 123 -11.73 -15.75 -6.50
CA TYR A 123 -12.80 -16.58 -5.98
C TYR A 123 -12.63 -16.92 -4.50
N ASP A 124 -13.73 -17.21 -3.82
CA ASP A 124 -13.70 -17.66 -2.44
C ASP A 124 -13.93 -19.16 -2.38
N VAL A 125 -13.19 -19.83 -1.50
CA VAL A 125 -13.40 -21.22 -1.13
C VAL A 125 -13.87 -21.34 0.31
N ASP A 126 -14.73 -22.32 0.54
CA ASP A 126 -15.05 -22.83 1.87
C ASP A 126 -13.86 -23.65 2.41
N ASP A 127 -13.43 -23.40 3.65
CA ASP A 127 -12.24 -24.04 4.22
C ASP A 127 -12.40 -25.55 4.40
N GLU A 128 -13.60 -26.01 4.77
CA GLU A 128 -13.84 -27.41 5.11
C GLU A 128 -13.96 -28.28 3.84
N SER A 129 -14.76 -27.82 2.88
CA SER A 129 -15.05 -28.58 1.67
C SER A 129 -14.14 -28.26 0.49
N GLY A 130 -13.41 -27.14 0.52
CA GLY A 130 -12.61 -26.63 -0.59
C GLY A 130 -13.43 -26.18 -1.81
N LYS A 131 -14.76 -26.14 -1.70
CA LYS A 131 -15.65 -25.76 -2.80
C LYS A 131 -15.61 -24.25 -3.03
N VAL A 132 -15.69 -23.86 -4.30
CA VAL A 132 -15.86 -22.46 -4.68
C VAL A 132 -17.26 -21.99 -4.27
N ILE A 133 -17.34 -20.91 -3.49
CA ILE A 133 -18.59 -20.36 -2.93
C ILE A 133 -18.88 -18.92 -3.42
N ARG A 134 -17.89 -18.24 -4.01
CA ARG A 134 -18.04 -16.95 -4.71
C ARG A 134 -17.04 -16.91 -5.86
N GLY A 135 -17.40 -16.25 -6.97
CA GLY A 135 -16.49 -16.03 -8.10
C GLY A 135 -16.34 -17.28 -8.97
N ASN A 136 -15.29 -17.31 -9.78
CA ASN A 136 -14.93 -18.43 -10.63
C ASN A 136 -13.45 -18.35 -11.03
N ARG A 137 -12.94 -19.41 -11.66
CA ARG A 137 -11.53 -19.53 -12.08
C ARG A 137 -11.20 -18.83 -13.40
N ARG A 138 -11.98 -17.84 -13.84
CA ARG A 138 -11.63 -17.04 -15.03
C ARG A 138 -10.82 -15.84 -14.58
N VAL A 139 -9.71 -15.61 -15.26
CA VAL A 139 -8.91 -14.39 -15.09
C VAL A 139 -9.73 -13.19 -15.53
N GLY A 140 -9.87 -12.22 -14.63
CA GLY A 140 -10.40 -10.89 -14.90
C GLY A 140 -9.34 -9.84 -14.62
N GLU A 141 -9.53 -8.66 -15.20
CA GLU A 141 -8.67 -7.49 -15.00
C GLU A 141 -9.40 -6.46 -14.14
N TRP A 142 -8.65 -5.74 -13.30
CA TRP A 142 -9.16 -4.60 -12.55
C TRP A 142 -8.10 -3.53 -12.38
N GLN A 143 -8.55 -2.35 -11.96
CA GLN A 143 -7.71 -1.20 -11.64
C GLN A 143 -7.95 -0.74 -10.21
N GLU A 144 -6.88 -0.37 -9.51
CA GLU A 144 -6.94 0.27 -8.19
C GLU A 144 -5.99 1.45 -8.12
N ASP A 145 -6.42 2.51 -7.44
CA ASP A 145 -5.58 3.63 -7.06
C ASP A 145 -5.07 3.43 -5.63
N TRP A 146 -3.75 3.27 -5.51
CA TRP A 146 -3.01 3.10 -4.27
C TRP A 146 -2.37 4.44 -3.87
N THR A 147 -2.83 5.02 -2.77
CA THR A 147 -2.36 6.31 -2.26
C THR A 147 -1.30 6.10 -1.19
N PHE A 148 -0.10 6.60 -1.46
CA PHE A 148 1.03 6.60 -0.55
C PHE A 148 1.25 7.99 0.02
N GLN A 149 1.61 8.04 1.31
CA GLN A 149 1.92 9.29 1.98
C GLN A 149 3.21 9.17 2.81
N ARG A 150 3.92 10.29 2.90
CA ARG A 150 5.00 10.50 3.87
C ARG A 150 4.99 11.97 4.31
N SER A 151 5.65 12.31 5.41
CA SER A 151 5.87 13.71 5.76
C SER A 151 6.64 14.43 4.65
N SER A 152 6.25 15.66 4.31
CA SER A 152 7.00 16.50 3.35
C SER A 152 8.34 17.00 3.89
N LYS A 153 8.69 16.62 5.13
CA LYS A 153 10.03 16.80 5.71
C LYS A 153 10.89 15.55 5.58
N ALA A 154 10.30 14.42 5.18
CA ALA A 154 11.03 13.19 4.93
C ALA A 154 11.70 13.26 3.55
N THR A 155 12.90 12.70 3.47
CA THR A 155 13.69 12.63 2.24
C THR A 155 14.18 11.21 2.02
N THR A 156 14.39 10.84 0.77
CA THR A 156 14.83 9.51 0.35
C THR A 156 16.16 9.15 1.04
N LYS A 157 16.20 7.96 1.64
CA LYS A 157 17.36 7.51 2.42
C LYS A 157 18.34 6.74 1.55
N ALA A 158 19.58 7.22 1.46
CA ALA A 158 20.65 6.56 0.71
C ALA A 158 20.93 5.11 1.17
N ALA A 159 20.72 4.81 2.45
CA ALA A 159 20.89 3.47 3.00
C ALA A 159 19.73 2.50 2.67
N GLY A 160 18.69 2.99 2.00
CA GLY A 160 17.39 2.34 1.82
C GLY A 160 16.41 2.69 2.94
N GLY A 161 15.12 2.59 2.64
CA GLY A 161 14.02 2.86 3.56
C GLY A 161 13.09 1.66 3.73
N THR A 162 11.81 1.88 4.06
CA THR A 162 10.78 0.81 4.16
C THR A 162 10.80 -0.08 2.91
N LEU A 163 10.98 0.61 1.81
CA LEU A 163 11.15 0.25 0.43
C LEU A 163 12.30 -0.75 0.11
N SER A 164 13.35 -0.75 0.93
CA SER A 164 14.50 -1.67 0.85
C SER A 164 14.51 -2.68 2.01
N SER A 165 13.36 -2.90 2.66
CA SER A 165 13.23 -3.73 3.86
C SER A 165 14.18 -3.30 4.99
N LYS A 166 14.39 -1.99 5.14
CA LYS A 166 15.14 -1.39 6.26
C LYS A 166 14.30 -0.36 7.00
N CYS A 167 14.59 -0.18 8.28
CA CYS A 167 14.02 0.90 9.05
C CYS A 167 14.60 2.24 8.55
N PRO A 168 13.77 3.18 8.08
CA PRO A 168 14.25 4.49 7.59
C PRO A 168 14.83 5.39 8.69
N ASN A 169 14.59 5.06 9.97
CA ASN A 169 15.13 5.81 11.11
C ASN A 169 16.51 5.30 11.58
N CYS A 170 16.70 3.98 11.70
CA CYS A 170 17.93 3.41 12.26
C CYS A 170 18.73 2.48 11.32
N GLY A 171 18.21 2.14 10.14
CA GLY A 171 18.88 1.30 9.16
C GLY A 171 18.88 -0.22 9.44
N ALA A 172 18.33 -0.66 10.57
CA ALA A 172 18.14 -2.09 10.87
C ALA A 172 17.18 -2.76 9.86
N PRO A 173 17.14 -4.11 9.75
CA PRO A 173 16.10 -4.80 8.99
C PRO A 173 14.71 -4.32 9.41
N LEU A 174 13.79 -4.21 8.45
CA LEU A 174 12.42 -3.76 8.69
C LEU A 174 11.64 -4.85 9.44
N ASP A 175 11.73 -4.81 10.76
CA ASP A 175 10.96 -5.64 11.69
C ASP A 175 10.15 -4.73 12.62
N LEU A 176 8.84 -4.81 12.48
CA LEU A 176 7.87 -3.96 13.17
C LEU A 176 6.99 -4.81 14.08
N ASP A 177 6.53 -4.22 15.18
CA ASP A 177 5.39 -4.76 15.93
C ASP A 177 4.06 -4.41 15.24
N LEU A 178 2.94 -4.82 15.84
CA LEU A 178 1.61 -4.61 15.29
C LEU A 178 1.17 -3.14 15.36
N GLU A 179 1.81 -2.35 16.20
CA GLU A 179 1.69 -0.91 16.27
C GLU A 179 2.52 -0.21 15.16
N GLY A 180 3.31 -0.95 14.37
CA GLY A 180 4.13 -0.40 13.29
C GLY A 180 5.39 0.31 13.77
N VAL A 181 5.76 0.03 15.01
CA VAL A 181 6.95 0.56 15.65
C VAL A 181 8.11 -0.39 15.38
N CYS A 182 9.26 0.19 15.01
CA CYS A 182 10.47 -0.58 14.78
C CYS A 182 10.90 -1.28 16.07
N LYS A 183 11.05 -2.61 16.02
CA LYS A 183 11.44 -3.40 17.20
C LYS A 183 12.82 -3.03 17.73
N TYR A 184 13.69 -2.45 16.90
CA TYR A 184 15.04 -2.02 17.26
C TYR A 184 15.07 -0.61 17.87
N CYS A 185 14.72 0.43 17.10
CA CYS A 185 14.87 1.82 17.53
C CYS A 185 13.62 2.46 18.12
N LYS A 186 12.49 1.74 18.15
CA LYS A 186 11.20 2.20 18.66
C LYS A 186 10.59 3.39 17.92
N ALA A 187 11.09 3.70 16.71
CA ALA A 187 10.46 4.70 15.84
C ALA A 187 9.12 4.18 15.30
N PRO A 188 8.05 4.99 15.27
CA PRO A 188 6.78 4.63 14.64
C PRO A 188 6.94 4.72 13.12
N VAL A 189 7.46 3.67 12.49
CA VAL A 189 7.82 3.69 11.06
C VAL A 189 6.59 3.86 10.18
N MET A 190 5.45 3.30 10.61
CA MET A 190 4.21 3.30 9.83
C MET A 190 3.35 4.56 10.00
N SER A 191 3.85 5.58 10.72
CA SER A 191 3.18 6.89 10.82
C SER A 191 3.27 7.73 9.55
N GLY A 192 4.19 7.38 8.64
CA GLY A 192 4.52 8.20 7.47
C GLY A 192 5.54 9.30 7.77
N ASP A 193 5.99 9.49 9.02
CA ASP A 193 6.95 10.54 9.36
C ASP A 193 8.36 10.32 8.78
N TYR A 194 8.69 9.06 8.48
CA TYR A 194 10.06 8.66 8.11
C TYR A 194 10.21 8.29 6.63
N ASP A 195 9.18 7.72 6.02
CA ASP A 195 9.19 7.20 4.65
C ASP A 195 7.76 6.93 4.17
N TRP A 196 7.62 6.54 2.91
CA TRP A 196 6.34 6.21 2.27
C TRP A 196 5.62 5.04 2.97
N VAL A 197 4.32 5.25 3.21
CA VAL A 197 3.38 4.23 3.69
C VAL A 197 2.12 4.23 2.84
N LEU A 198 1.52 3.06 2.62
CA LEU A 198 0.23 2.94 1.92
C LEU A 198 -0.89 3.41 2.85
N ALA A 199 -1.51 4.54 2.53
CA ALA A 199 -2.56 5.15 3.34
C ALA A 199 -3.96 4.76 2.88
N ARG A 200 -4.15 4.55 1.58
CA ARG A 200 -5.47 4.25 1.01
C ARG A 200 -5.37 3.39 -0.25
N ILE A 201 -6.36 2.53 -0.42
CA ILE A 201 -6.63 1.79 -1.65
C ILE A 201 -8.05 2.16 -2.09
N SER A 202 -8.27 2.41 -3.38
CA SER A 202 -9.60 2.59 -3.96
C SER A 202 -9.70 1.90 -5.31
N GLN A 203 -10.78 1.15 -5.52
CA GLN A 203 -11.09 0.58 -6.82
C GLN A 203 -11.44 1.70 -7.81
N VAL A 204 -10.96 1.58 -9.04
CA VAL A 204 -11.31 2.49 -10.13
C VAL A 204 -12.54 1.91 -10.83
N ASP A 205 -13.67 2.60 -10.72
CA ASP A 205 -14.90 2.25 -11.43
C ASP A 205 -14.83 2.80 -12.87
N TYR A 206 -15.32 2.02 -13.85
CA TYR A 206 -15.46 2.42 -15.25
C TYR A 206 -16.93 2.69 -15.61
#